data_AF-A0A542HKR5-F1
#
_entry.id   AF-A0A542HKR5-F1
#
_cell.length_a   1.000
_cell.length_b   1.000
_cell.length_c   1.000
_cell.angle_alpha   90.00
_cell.angle_beta   90.00
_cell.angle_gamma   90.00
#
_symmetry.space_group_name_H-M   'P 1'
#
loop_
_entity.id
_entity.type
_entity.pdbx_description
1 polymer ?
#
loop_
_entity_poly.entity_id
_entity_poly.type
_entity_poly.pdbx_seq_one_letter_code
_entity_poly.pdbx_strand_id
1 'polypeptide(L)'
;MTMPRRRPVHLGPRSLAALALVSAVGVIAFGWPFLAPPTSALNAHSQDAPWLFAGLLVLLVAVVAATISESGLGAKAVAMLGVLAATGAALRPIGAGTAGIEPMFFLMVLSGRVLGPGFGFVLGSVTMFASALLTGGVGPWMPFQMLAMGWFTMGAGLLPGGDRLRGRAELALLAAYGFVAAFVYGTAMNMAGWPFMGALASGVAFDPDGAVPENLARFAAYCVATSLGWDLGRAVVTVLLTLTLGPAVLRALRRATRRAAFETAVTFEAPRKGPEGR
;
A
#
# COMPACT_ATOMS: atom_id res chain seq x y z
N MET A 1 17.30 -4.25 -36.51
CA MET A 1 16.65 -3.05 -35.93
C MET A 1 16.14 -3.41 -34.53
N THR A 2 16.98 -3.33 -33.51
CA THR A 2 16.65 -3.67 -32.12
C THR A 2 16.04 -2.45 -31.43
N MET A 3 14.74 -2.49 -31.15
CA MET A 3 14.05 -1.45 -30.38
C MET A 3 14.73 -1.27 -29.00
N PRO A 4 15.04 -0.05 -28.56
CA PRO A 4 15.58 0.17 -27.23
C PRO A 4 14.51 -0.20 -26.19
N ARG A 5 14.84 -1.16 -25.31
CA ARG A 5 13.98 -1.57 -24.18
C ARG A 5 13.81 -0.37 -23.24
N ARG A 6 12.64 0.29 -23.29
CA ARG A 6 12.29 1.35 -22.33
C ARG A 6 12.23 0.76 -20.92
N ARG A 7 13.10 1.27 -20.05
CA ARG A 7 13.21 0.92 -18.62
C ARG A 7 11.93 1.34 -17.87
N PRO A 8 11.52 0.62 -16.81
CA PRO A 8 10.46 1.06 -15.93
C PRO A 8 10.78 2.45 -15.37
N VAL A 9 9.74 3.24 -15.06
CA VAL A 9 9.85 4.58 -14.47
C VAL A 9 10.80 4.50 -13.27
N HIS A 10 12.03 4.98 -13.44
CA HIS A 10 12.98 5.05 -12.34
C HIS A 10 12.39 6.01 -11.31
N LEU A 11 12.17 5.51 -10.09
CA LEU A 11 11.84 6.39 -8.97
C LEU A 11 12.98 7.40 -8.85
N GLY A 12 12.67 8.68 -9.06
CA GLY A 12 13.64 9.73 -8.82
C GLY A 12 14.09 9.70 -7.35
N PRO A 13 15.31 10.16 -7.03
CA PRO A 13 15.83 10.15 -5.66
C PRO A 13 14.89 10.90 -4.68
N ARG A 14 14.16 11.91 -5.15
CA ARG A 14 13.15 12.63 -4.37
C ARG A 14 11.93 11.77 -4.03
N SER A 15 11.37 11.06 -5.00
CA SER A 15 10.24 10.14 -4.77
C SER A 15 10.64 9.00 -3.84
N LEU A 16 11.87 8.50 -3.94
CA LEU A 16 12.40 7.51 -3.02
C LEU A 16 12.54 8.06 -1.60
N ALA A 17 13.08 9.28 -1.45
CA ALA A 17 13.18 9.94 -0.16
C ALA A 17 11.80 10.20 0.48
N ALA A 18 10.82 10.65 -0.31
CA ALA A 18 9.44 10.85 0.14
C ALA A 18 8.79 9.53 0.60
N LEU A 19 8.93 8.45 -0.18
CA LEU A 19 8.43 7.13 0.19
C LEU A 19 9.13 6.60 1.45
N ALA A 20 10.44 6.79 1.57
CA ALA A 20 11.21 6.39 2.75
C ALA A 20 10.77 7.16 3.99
N LEU A 21 10.58 8.48 3.87
CA LEU A 21 10.12 9.32 4.97
C LEU A 21 8.72 8.92 5.45
N VAL A 22 7.77 8.77 4.52
CA VAL A 22 6.41 8.32 4.86
C VAL A 22 6.43 6.92 5.46
N SER A 23 7.29 6.04 4.93
CA SER A 23 7.43 4.70 5.47
C SER A 23 8.02 4.71 6.89
N ALA A 24 9.01 5.57 7.15
CA ALA A 24 9.59 5.74 8.48
C ALA A 24 8.57 6.28 9.49
N VAL A 25 7.82 7.33 9.11
CA VAL A 25 6.71 7.86 9.92
C VAL A 25 5.68 6.77 10.20
N GLY A 26 5.34 5.96 9.19
CA GLY A 26 4.46 4.82 9.35
C GLY A 26 4.96 3.79 10.33
N VAL A 27 6.22 3.37 10.21
CA VAL A 27 6.83 2.37 11.11
C VAL A 27 6.82 2.89 12.55
N ILE A 28 7.12 4.17 12.76
CA ILE A 28 7.02 4.81 14.08
C ILE A 28 5.56 4.80 14.56
N ALA A 29 4.61 5.14 13.69
CA ALA A 29 3.19 5.17 14.04
C ALA A 29 2.60 3.78 14.35
N PHE A 30 3.06 2.70 13.71
CA PHE A 30 2.66 1.33 14.07
C PHE A 30 3.43 0.78 15.27
N GLY A 31 4.69 1.19 15.46
CA GLY A 31 5.58 0.73 16.53
C GLY A 31 5.50 1.51 17.83
N TRP A 32 4.71 2.59 17.88
CA TRP A 32 4.56 3.48 19.04
C TRP A 32 4.34 2.76 20.39
N PRO A 33 3.60 1.63 20.50
CA PRO A 33 3.35 0.99 21.79
C PRO A 33 4.62 0.40 22.42
N PHE A 34 5.62 0.08 21.60
CA PHE A 34 6.91 -0.45 22.06
C PHE A 34 7.99 0.63 22.21
N LEU A 35 7.74 1.83 21.69
CA LEU A 35 8.68 2.95 21.69
C LEU A 35 8.40 3.96 22.81
N ALA A 36 7.17 4.03 23.31
CA ALA A 36 6.78 4.95 24.38
C ALA A 36 7.10 4.36 25.76
N PRO A 37 7.92 5.03 26.60
CA PRO A 37 8.09 4.66 28.01
C PRO A 37 6.75 4.59 28.76
N PRO A 38 6.60 3.72 29.78
CA PRO A 38 5.36 3.56 30.56
C PRO A 38 4.82 4.88 31.17
N THR A 39 5.72 5.81 31.47
CA THR A 39 5.45 7.13 32.08
C THR A 39 5.16 8.25 31.08
N SER A 40 5.11 7.95 29.78
CA SER A 40 4.92 8.95 28.73
C SER A 40 3.48 9.46 28.72
N ALA A 41 3.30 10.77 28.69
CA ALA A 41 1.98 11.43 28.56
C ALA A 41 1.14 10.92 27.36
N LEU A 42 1.76 10.24 26.38
CA LEU A 42 1.08 9.59 25.25
C LEU A 42 0.17 8.43 25.67
N ASN A 43 0.48 7.70 26.76
CA ASN A 43 -0.41 6.68 27.33
C ASN A 43 -1.58 7.31 28.12
N ALA A 44 -1.37 8.51 28.67
CA ALA A 44 -2.39 9.26 29.44
C ALA A 44 -3.38 10.03 28.55
N HIS A 45 -3.04 10.31 27.28
CA HIS A 45 -3.89 11.01 26.31
C HIS A 45 -4.41 10.10 25.18
N SER A 46 -4.85 8.89 25.52
CA SER A 46 -5.56 7.99 24.59
C SER A 46 -6.78 8.64 23.91
N GLN A 47 -7.29 9.75 24.47
CA GLN A 47 -8.36 10.60 23.94
C GLN A 47 -7.90 11.63 22.88
N ASP A 48 -6.63 12.06 22.87
CA ASP A 48 -6.10 13.05 21.90
C ASP A 48 -5.39 12.40 20.69
N ALA A 49 -5.11 11.10 20.79
CA ALA A 49 -4.56 10.28 19.71
C ALA A 49 -5.30 10.43 18.35
N PRO A 50 -6.64 10.57 18.29
CA PRO A 50 -7.36 10.80 17.03
C PRO A 50 -6.90 12.06 16.28
N TRP A 51 -6.53 13.13 16.99
CA TRP A 51 -6.08 14.40 16.39
C TRP A 51 -4.65 14.32 15.86
N LEU A 52 -3.76 13.61 16.58
CA LEU A 52 -2.42 13.27 16.07
C LEU A 52 -2.50 12.41 14.81
N PHE A 53 -3.43 11.45 14.76
CA PHE A 53 -3.64 10.61 13.58
C PHE A 53 -4.30 11.36 12.42
N ALA A 54 -5.19 12.33 12.69
CA ALA A 54 -5.70 13.25 11.68
C ALA A 54 -4.57 14.14 11.12
N GLY A 55 -3.64 14.61 11.96
CA GLY A 55 -2.43 15.29 11.53
C GLY A 55 -1.54 14.40 10.64
N LEU A 56 -1.39 13.12 11.02
CA LEU A 56 -0.67 12.13 10.22
C LEU A 56 -1.33 11.89 8.86
N LEU A 57 -2.67 11.86 8.80
CA LEU A 57 -3.44 11.78 7.56
C LEU A 57 -3.17 12.98 6.65
N VAL A 58 -3.19 14.20 7.21
CA VAL A 58 -2.90 15.43 6.47
C VAL A 58 -1.47 15.41 5.92
N LEU A 59 -0.49 14.98 6.71
CA LEU A 59 0.89 14.79 6.27
C LEU A 59 1.01 13.73 5.17
N LEU A 60 0.34 12.60 5.31
CA LEU A 60 0.38 11.51 4.33
C LEU A 60 -0.30 11.92 3.03
N VAL A 61 -1.44 12.62 3.09
CA VAL A 61 -2.09 13.25 1.93
C VAL A 61 -1.18 14.31 1.31
N ALA A 62 -0.51 15.14 2.11
CA ALA A 62 0.42 16.15 1.60
C ALA A 62 1.62 15.52 0.89
N VAL A 63 2.19 14.43 1.41
CA VAL A 63 3.29 13.72 0.74
C VAL A 63 2.80 12.98 -0.51
N VAL A 64 1.61 12.37 -0.47
CA VAL A 64 1.01 11.77 -1.66
C VAL A 64 0.74 12.85 -2.72
N ALA A 65 0.23 14.02 -2.32
CA ALA A 65 0.01 15.15 -3.22
C ALA A 65 1.32 15.71 -3.78
N ALA A 66 2.36 15.86 -2.94
CA ALA A 66 3.69 16.30 -3.36
C ALA A 66 4.33 15.29 -4.32
N THR A 67 4.22 14.00 -4.04
CA THR A 67 4.73 12.95 -4.94
C THR A 67 3.96 12.90 -6.26
N ILE A 68 2.64 13.11 -6.26
CA ILE A 68 1.83 13.23 -7.49
C ILE A 68 2.23 14.50 -8.28
N SER A 69 2.44 15.62 -7.60
CA SER A 69 2.81 16.91 -8.20
C SER A 69 4.20 16.88 -8.82
N GLU A 70 5.17 16.23 -8.17
CA GLU A 70 6.55 16.12 -8.64
C GLU A 70 6.77 15.03 -9.70
N SER A 71 5.91 14.01 -9.77
CA SER A 71 6.15 12.86 -10.65
C SER A 71 5.86 13.11 -12.13
N GLY A 72 5.48 14.32 -12.53
CA GLY A 72 5.21 14.67 -13.94
C GLY A 72 4.18 13.74 -14.55
N LEU A 73 3.22 13.25 -13.76
CA LEU A 73 2.22 12.30 -14.19
C LEU A 73 1.37 12.94 -15.28
N GLY A 74 1.55 12.51 -16.53
CA GLY A 74 0.66 12.91 -17.60
C GLY A 74 -0.79 12.59 -17.23
N ALA A 75 -1.74 13.40 -17.67
CA ALA A 75 -3.16 13.28 -17.31
C ALA A 75 -3.74 11.86 -17.45
N LYS A 76 -3.24 11.08 -18.43
CA LYS A 76 -3.60 9.66 -18.63
C LYS A 76 -3.18 8.75 -17.46
N ALA A 77 -2.03 9.01 -16.83
CA ALA A 77 -1.55 8.23 -15.68
C ALA A 77 -2.40 8.51 -14.43
N VAL A 78 -2.78 9.77 -14.21
CA VAL A 78 -3.73 10.18 -13.16
C VAL A 78 -5.11 9.55 -13.41
N ALA A 79 -5.60 9.58 -14.65
CA ALA A 79 -6.85 8.92 -15.03
C ALA A 79 -6.81 7.40 -14.78
N MET A 80 -5.71 6.73 -15.14
CA MET A 80 -5.51 5.31 -14.87
C MET A 80 -5.50 4.99 -13.37
N LEU A 81 -4.81 5.82 -12.56
CA LEU A 81 -4.84 5.71 -11.10
C LEU A 81 -6.27 5.86 -10.58
N GLY A 82 -7.03 6.84 -11.07
CA GLY A 82 -8.43 7.04 -10.69
C GLY A 82 -9.33 5.85 -11.03
N VAL A 83 -9.23 5.31 -12.25
CA VAL A 83 -10.02 4.12 -12.67
C VAL A 83 -9.66 2.88 -11.85
N LEU A 84 -8.37 2.61 -11.64
CA LEU A 84 -7.93 1.48 -10.84
C LEU A 84 -8.31 1.64 -9.36
N ALA A 85 -8.21 2.85 -8.82
CA ALA A 85 -8.64 3.15 -7.46
C ALA A 85 -10.16 3.00 -7.29
N ALA A 86 -10.95 3.50 -8.23
CA ALA A 86 -12.40 3.31 -8.22
C ALA A 86 -12.78 1.82 -8.31
N THR A 87 -12.11 1.07 -9.19
CA THR A 87 -12.34 -0.38 -9.34
C THR A 87 -11.98 -1.11 -8.04
N GLY A 88 -10.80 -0.86 -7.47
CA GLY A 88 -10.39 -1.48 -6.21
C GLY A 88 -11.29 -1.10 -5.04
N ALA A 89 -11.72 0.16 -4.98
CA ALA A 89 -12.62 0.65 -3.95
C ALA A 89 -14.00 -0.01 -4.02
N ALA A 90 -14.51 -0.25 -5.23
CA ALA A 90 -15.77 -0.95 -5.48
C ALA A 90 -15.70 -2.47 -5.22
N LEU A 91 -14.51 -3.07 -5.26
CA LEU A 91 -14.32 -4.49 -4.94
C LEU A 91 -14.37 -4.79 -3.43
N ARG A 92 -14.13 -3.79 -2.58
CA ARG A 92 -14.11 -3.99 -1.12
C ARG A 92 -15.48 -4.31 -0.52
N PRO A 93 -16.59 -3.62 -0.87
CA PRO A 93 -17.92 -3.96 -0.36
C PRO A 93 -18.40 -5.37 -0.73
N ILE A 94 -17.98 -5.89 -1.90
CA ILE A 94 -18.33 -7.25 -2.36
C ILE A 94 -17.83 -8.32 -1.36
N GLY A 95 -16.77 -7.98 -0.62
CA GLY A 95 -16.15 -8.81 0.40
C GLY A 95 -16.55 -8.54 1.84
N ALA A 96 -17.14 -7.38 2.10
CA ALA A 96 -17.42 -6.93 3.45
C ALA A 96 -18.42 -7.87 4.13
N GLY A 97 -18.02 -8.47 5.25
CA GLY A 97 -18.88 -9.37 6.05
C GLY A 97 -18.79 -10.86 5.71
N THR A 98 -18.03 -11.27 4.70
CA THR A 98 -17.87 -12.70 4.33
C THR A 98 -16.46 -13.20 4.59
N ALA A 99 -16.15 -13.57 5.83
CA ALA A 99 -14.97 -14.36 6.25
C ALA A 99 -13.64 -14.07 5.48
N GLY A 100 -13.34 -12.79 5.21
CA GLY A 100 -12.10 -12.37 4.53
C GLY A 100 -12.09 -12.43 3.00
N ILE A 101 -13.23 -12.62 2.32
CA ILE A 101 -13.26 -12.56 0.84
C ILE A 101 -12.97 -11.13 0.41
N GLU A 102 -11.72 -10.75 0.12
CA GLU A 102 -11.39 -9.36 -0.23
C GLU A 102 -10.70 -9.27 -1.62
N PRO A 103 -11.48 -9.20 -2.72
CA PRO A 103 -10.94 -9.18 -4.09
C PRO A 103 -10.08 -7.95 -4.39
N MET A 104 -10.19 -6.90 -3.57
CA MET A 104 -9.36 -5.70 -3.64
C MET A 104 -7.86 -6.05 -3.58
N PHE A 105 -7.45 -6.97 -2.70
CA PHE A 105 -6.04 -7.33 -2.50
C PHE A 105 -5.44 -7.97 -3.76
N PHE A 106 -6.19 -8.85 -4.40
CA PHE A 106 -5.83 -9.42 -5.70
C PHE A 106 -5.53 -8.33 -6.74
N LEU A 107 -6.43 -7.34 -6.90
CA LEU A 107 -6.23 -6.28 -7.87
C LEU A 107 -5.00 -5.42 -7.52
N MET A 108 -4.77 -5.16 -6.23
CA MET A 108 -3.64 -4.37 -5.76
C MET A 108 -2.30 -5.08 -6.00
N VAL A 109 -2.18 -6.38 -5.74
CA VAL A 109 -0.95 -7.15 -6.04
C VAL A 109 -0.60 -7.04 -7.53
N LEU A 110 -1.57 -7.28 -8.42
CA LEU A 110 -1.32 -7.23 -9.86
C LEU A 110 -1.02 -5.81 -10.35
N SER A 111 -1.70 -4.82 -9.81
CA SER A 111 -1.50 -3.42 -10.18
C SER A 111 -0.14 -2.91 -9.73
N GLY A 112 0.26 -3.19 -8.48
CA GLY A 112 1.59 -2.86 -7.96
C GLY A 112 2.71 -3.50 -8.80
N ARG A 113 2.53 -4.77 -9.19
CA ARG A 113 3.50 -5.48 -10.04
C ARG A 113 3.69 -4.84 -11.42
N VAL A 114 2.64 -4.26 -12.00
CA VAL A 114 2.66 -3.67 -13.35
C VAL A 114 3.05 -2.20 -13.34
N LEU A 115 2.59 -1.44 -12.34
CA LEU A 115 2.80 0.00 -12.25
C LEU A 115 4.11 0.36 -11.52
N GLY A 116 4.67 -0.57 -10.76
CA GLY A 116 5.89 -0.38 -9.98
C GLY A 116 5.63 0.21 -8.59
N PRO A 117 6.69 0.34 -7.77
CA PRO A 117 6.56 0.61 -6.33
C PRO A 117 5.92 1.96 -5.99
N GLY A 118 6.36 3.06 -6.60
CA GLY A 118 5.82 4.39 -6.26
C GLY A 118 4.36 4.58 -6.67
N PHE A 119 4.02 4.21 -7.90
CA PHE A 119 2.62 4.20 -8.34
C PHE A 119 1.78 3.20 -7.55
N GLY A 120 2.35 2.05 -7.18
CA GLY A 120 1.70 1.06 -6.33
C GLY A 120 1.35 1.65 -4.96
N PHE A 121 2.28 2.35 -4.32
CA PHE A 121 2.04 3.00 -3.03
C PHE A 121 0.87 4.00 -3.08
N VAL A 122 0.90 4.89 -4.08
CA VAL A 122 -0.15 5.89 -4.29
C VAL A 122 -1.48 5.23 -4.61
N LEU A 123 -1.48 4.24 -5.52
CA LEU A 123 -2.69 3.49 -5.87
C LEU A 123 -3.29 2.83 -4.63
N GLY A 124 -2.50 2.11 -3.83
CA GLY A 124 -2.99 1.43 -2.63
C GLY A 124 -3.60 2.42 -1.62
N SER A 125 -2.91 3.53 -1.36
CA SER A 125 -3.38 4.59 -0.46
C SER A 125 -4.68 5.22 -0.94
N VAL A 126 -4.74 5.65 -2.20
CA VAL A 126 -5.92 6.31 -2.78
C VAL A 126 -7.10 5.35 -2.90
N THR A 127 -6.86 4.08 -3.27
CA THR A 127 -7.91 3.07 -3.34
C THR A 127 -8.54 2.84 -1.98
N MET A 128 -7.71 2.74 -0.92
CA MET A 128 -8.21 2.58 0.44
C MET A 128 -9.01 3.79 0.90
N PHE A 129 -8.51 4.99 0.65
CA PHE A 129 -9.20 6.24 0.96
C PHE A 129 -10.57 6.33 0.27
N ALA A 130 -10.59 6.10 -1.04
CA ALA A 130 -11.83 6.11 -1.83
C ALA A 130 -12.82 5.04 -1.32
N SER A 131 -12.33 3.87 -0.95
CA SER A 131 -13.17 2.80 -0.42
C SER A 131 -13.76 3.14 0.95
N ALA A 132 -13.00 3.80 1.83
CA ALA A 132 -13.49 4.29 3.10
C ALA A 132 -14.60 5.34 2.91
N LEU A 133 -14.45 6.25 1.94
CA LEU A 133 -15.51 7.20 1.59
C LEU A 133 -16.78 6.49 1.09
N LEU A 134 -16.65 5.49 0.21
CA LEU A 134 -17.79 4.75 -0.34
C LEU A 134 -18.54 3.92 0.72
N THR A 135 -17.84 3.42 1.74
CA THR A 135 -18.40 2.54 2.77
C THR A 135 -18.77 3.29 4.05
N GLY A 136 -18.55 4.60 4.12
CA GLY A 136 -18.70 5.38 5.36
C GLY A 136 -17.68 5.02 6.44
N GLY A 137 -16.61 4.31 6.10
CA GLY A 137 -15.57 3.84 7.02
C GLY A 137 -14.48 4.87 7.35
N VAL A 138 -14.78 6.16 7.22
CA VAL A 138 -13.86 7.27 7.53
C VAL A 138 -13.68 7.35 9.04
N GLY A 139 -12.46 7.14 9.52
CA GLY A 139 -12.16 7.23 10.95
C GLY A 139 -10.66 7.29 11.24
N PRO A 140 -10.27 7.40 12.53
CA PRO A 140 -8.88 7.54 12.95
C PRO A 140 -7.95 6.39 12.53
N TRP A 141 -8.52 5.21 12.24
CA TRP A 141 -7.78 4.04 11.73
C TRP A 141 -7.47 4.11 10.22
N MET A 142 -8.16 4.97 9.48
CA MET A 142 -8.04 5.06 8.02
C MET A 142 -6.60 5.36 7.54
N PRO A 143 -5.81 6.26 8.17
CA PRO A 143 -4.44 6.54 7.72
C PRO A 143 -3.57 5.28 7.76
N PHE A 144 -3.74 4.44 8.79
CA PHE A 144 -3.07 3.14 8.89
C PHE A 144 -3.48 2.19 7.78
N GLN A 145 -4.79 2.14 7.46
CA GLN A 145 -5.28 1.32 6.35
C GLN A 145 -4.70 1.79 5.01
N MET A 146 -4.66 3.11 4.77
CA MET A 146 -4.09 3.70 3.57
C MET A 146 -2.61 3.36 3.44
N LEU A 147 -1.85 3.53 4.52
CA LEU A 147 -0.42 3.28 4.55
C LEU A 147 -0.11 1.79 4.38
N ALA A 148 -0.79 0.92 5.12
CA ALA A 148 -0.62 -0.53 5.02
C ALA A 148 -0.99 -1.04 3.62
N MET A 149 -2.06 -0.51 3.01
CA MET A 149 -2.43 -0.87 1.64
C MET A 149 -1.46 -0.30 0.60
N GLY A 150 -0.94 0.90 0.84
CA GLY A 150 0.13 1.51 0.06
C GLY A 150 1.39 0.63 0.07
N TRP A 151 1.86 0.20 1.24
CA TRP A 151 2.98 -0.72 1.37
C TRP A 151 2.72 -2.08 0.74
N PHE A 152 1.53 -2.66 0.96
CA PHE A 152 1.11 -3.91 0.35
C PHE A 152 1.19 -3.85 -1.18
N THR A 153 0.74 -2.75 -1.78
CA THR A 153 0.75 -2.57 -3.23
C THR A 153 2.16 -2.24 -3.74
N MET A 154 2.90 -1.41 -3.01
CA MET A 154 4.29 -1.05 -3.31
C MET A 154 5.21 -2.29 -3.33
N GLY A 155 5.10 -3.17 -2.34
CA GLY A 155 5.93 -4.36 -2.23
C GLY A 155 5.78 -5.31 -3.43
N ALA A 156 4.57 -5.40 -4.01
CA ALA A 156 4.35 -6.16 -5.23
C ALA A 156 5.14 -5.59 -6.43
N GLY A 157 5.35 -4.27 -6.44
CA GLY A 157 6.17 -3.58 -7.43
C GLY A 157 7.68 -3.72 -7.21
N LEU A 158 8.11 -4.05 -5.99
CA LEU A 158 9.52 -4.30 -5.65
C LEU A 158 9.97 -5.74 -5.93
N LEU A 159 9.04 -6.64 -6.29
CA LEU A 159 9.35 -8.04 -6.56
C LEU A 159 10.36 -8.19 -7.72
N PRO A 160 11.29 -9.15 -7.61
CA PRO A 160 12.34 -9.35 -8.59
C PRO A 160 11.77 -9.84 -9.93
N GLY A 161 12.54 -9.62 -11.00
CA GLY A 161 12.18 -10.13 -12.33
C GLY A 161 11.09 -9.34 -13.03
N GLY A 162 10.86 -8.08 -12.63
CA GLY A 162 10.02 -7.05 -13.26
C GLY A 162 9.68 -7.28 -14.74
N ASP A 163 10.75 -7.30 -15.54
CA ASP A 163 10.70 -7.34 -17.00
C ASP A 163 10.98 -8.71 -17.62
N ARG A 164 11.47 -9.66 -16.83
CA ARG A 164 12.01 -10.95 -17.31
C ARG A 164 11.13 -12.13 -16.92
N LEU A 165 10.56 -12.10 -15.72
CA LEU A 165 9.72 -13.17 -15.20
C LEU A 165 8.29 -13.00 -15.74
N ARG A 166 7.81 -14.00 -16.49
CA ARG A 166 6.46 -14.02 -17.07
C ARG A 166 5.87 -15.43 -17.00
N GLY A 167 4.54 -15.51 -17.13
CA GLY A 167 3.82 -16.79 -17.14
C GLY A 167 3.68 -17.37 -15.74
N ARG A 168 3.76 -18.70 -15.62
CA ARG A 168 3.45 -19.41 -14.37
C ARG A 168 4.34 -19.00 -13.19
N ALA A 169 5.63 -18.76 -13.43
CA ALA A 169 6.56 -18.34 -12.38
C ALA A 169 6.23 -16.96 -11.82
N GLU A 170 5.76 -16.04 -12.68
CA GLU A 170 5.30 -14.72 -12.24
C GLU A 170 4.04 -14.84 -11.38
N LEU A 171 3.07 -15.68 -11.79
CA LEU A 171 1.85 -15.89 -11.02
C LEU A 171 2.13 -16.55 -9.66
N ALA A 172 3.02 -17.54 -9.62
CA ALA A 172 3.43 -18.19 -8.37
C ALA A 172 4.09 -17.19 -7.41
N LEU A 173 4.98 -16.33 -7.92
CA LEU A 173 5.61 -15.28 -7.13
C LEU A 173 4.58 -14.30 -6.57
N LEU A 174 3.63 -13.85 -7.40
CA LEU A 174 2.58 -12.92 -6.99
C LEU A 174 1.60 -13.54 -5.99
N ALA A 175 1.26 -14.82 -6.18
CA ALA A 175 0.42 -15.56 -5.24
C ALA A 175 1.12 -15.73 -3.89
N ALA A 176 2.40 -16.15 -3.88
CA ALA A 176 3.18 -16.29 -2.65
C ALA A 176 3.36 -14.95 -1.93
N TYR A 177 3.68 -13.88 -2.68
CA TYR A 177 3.74 -12.54 -2.14
C TYR A 177 2.39 -12.10 -1.56
N GLY A 178 1.31 -12.23 -2.32
CA GLY A 178 -0.03 -11.83 -1.90
C GLY A 178 -0.51 -12.58 -0.66
N PHE A 179 -0.18 -13.87 -0.54
CA PHE A 179 -0.45 -14.68 0.64
C PHE A 179 0.25 -14.10 1.87
N VAL A 180 1.58 -13.96 1.83
CA VAL A 180 2.37 -13.45 2.96
C VAL A 180 1.98 -12.01 3.30
N ALA A 181 1.86 -11.16 2.28
CA ALA A 181 1.55 -9.75 2.46
C ALA A 181 0.13 -9.52 3.02
N ALA A 182 -0.82 -10.43 2.80
CA ALA A 182 -2.15 -10.36 3.40
C ALA A 182 -2.11 -10.54 4.93
N PHE A 183 -1.29 -11.47 5.43
CA PHE A 183 -1.04 -11.64 6.88
C PHE A 183 -0.28 -10.45 7.45
N VAL A 184 0.73 -9.93 6.74
CA VAL A 184 1.47 -8.73 7.18
C VAL A 184 0.54 -7.53 7.30
N TYR A 185 -0.37 -7.34 6.33
CA TYR A 185 -1.38 -6.29 6.37
C TYR A 185 -2.30 -6.45 7.60
N GLY A 186 -2.85 -7.64 7.82
CA GLY A 186 -3.73 -7.91 8.95
C GLY A 186 -3.03 -7.69 10.30
N THR A 187 -1.81 -8.21 10.42
CA THR A 187 -0.96 -8.02 11.60
C THR A 187 -0.68 -6.54 11.86
N ALA A 188 -0.31 -5.76 10.83
CA ALA A 188 -0.10 -4.33 10.99
C ALA A 188 -1.37 -3.62 11.46
N MET A 189 -2.52 -3.94 10.86
CA MET A 189 -3.81 -3.37 11.24
C MET A 189 -4.23 -3.74 12.67
N ASN A 190 -3.97 -4.97 13.10
CA ASN A 190 -4.18 -5.38 14.48
C ASN A 190 -3.29 -4.59 15.43
N MET A 191 -2.02 -4.37 15.08
CA MET A 191 -1.09 -3.58 15.90
C MET A 191 -1.58 -2.15 16.10
N ALA A 192 -2.20 -1.54 15.08
CA ALA A 192 -2.77 -0.20 15.20
C ALA A 192 -3.96 -0.13 16.16
N GLY A 193 -4.77 -1.20 16.27
CA GLY A 193 -5.95 -1.24 17.13
C GLY A 193 -5.72 -1.84 18.53
N TRP A 194 -4.78 -2.79 18.65
CA TRP A 194 -4.55 -3.59 19.85
C TRP A 194 -4.24 -2.80 21.13
N PRO A 195 -3.42 -1.72 21.10
CA PRO A 195 -3.13 -0.90 22.28
C PRO A 195 -4.33 -0.16 22.85
N PHE A 196 -5.40 0.01 22.05
CA PHE A 196 -6.61 0.72 22.45
C PHE A 196 -7.69 -0.20 23.02
N MET A 197 -7.48 -1.52 23.03
CA MET A 197 -8.39 -2.43 23.72
C MET A 197 -8.25 -2.29 25.23
N GLY A 198 -9.38 -2.12 25.91
CA GLY A 198 -9.41 -2.03 27.37
C GLY A 198 -8.85 -3.29 28.03
N ALA A 199 -7.91 -3.10 28.95
CA ALA A 199 -7.25 -4.18 29.70
C ALA A 199 -8.24 -5.11 30.45
N LEU A 200 -9.43 -4.61 30.78
CA LEU A 200 -10.49 -5.33 31.48
C LEU A 200 -11.30 -6.31 30.60
N ALA A 201 -11.10 -6.33 29.27
CA ALA A 201 -11.92 -7.10 28.34
C ALA A 201 -11.35 -8.47 27.95
N SER A 202 -10.03 -8.69 28.02
CA SER A 202 -9.42 -9.98 27.68
C SER A 202 -7.99 -10.14 28.23
N GLY A 203 -7.58 -11.37 28.56
CA GLY A 203 -6.21 -11.69 28.98
C GLY A 203 -5.14 -11.53 27.89
N VAL A 204 -5.50 -11.05 26.70
CA VAL A 204 -4.59 -10.76 25.57
C VAL A 204 -4.44 -9.25 25.31
N ALA A 205 -4.97 -8.40 26.19
CA ALA A 205 -4.82 -6.95 26.09
C ALA A 205 -3.36 -6.50 26.34
N PHE A 206 -3.00 -5.35 25.76
CA PHE A 206 -1.68 -4.73 25.94
C PHE A 206 -1.41 -4.40 27.40
N ASP A 207 -0.19 -4.70 27.86
CA ASP A 207 0.30 -4.36 29.19
C ASP A 207 1.27 -3.17 29.11
N PRO A 208 0.90 -1.98 29.60
CA PRO A 208 1.82 -0.84 29.62
C PRO A 208 3.06 -1.06 30.49
N ASP A 209 2.95 -1.93 31.51
CA ASP A 209 4.02 -2.21 32.48
C ASP A 209 4.74 -3.54 32.18
N GLY A 210 4.25 -4.32 31.21
CA GLY A 210 4.80 -5.61 30.82
C GLY A 210 6.06 -5.52 29.96
N ALA A 211 6.93 -6.52 30.06
CA ALA A 211 8.13 -6.61 29.24
C ALA A 211 7.79 -6.83 27.75
N VAL A 212 8.65 -6.34 26.85
CA VAL A 212 8.46 -6.45 25.38
C VAL A 212 8.15 -7.89 24.90
N PRO A 213 8.83 -8.96 25.38
CA PRO A 213 8.53 -10.33 24.94
C PRO A 213 7.13 -10.80 25.36
N GLU A 214 6.66 -10.38 26.53
CA GLU A 214 5.33 -10.75 27.05
C GLU A 214 4.24 -10.07 26.23
N ASN A 215 4.42 -8.79 25.91
CA ASN A 215 3.53 -8.07 25.01
C ASN A 215 3.52 -8.65 23.59
N LEU A 216 4.66 -9.13 23.08
CA LEU A 216 4.70 -9.85 21.80
C LEU A 216 3.86 -11.14 21.83
N ALA A 217 3.92 -11.89 22.93
CA ALA A 217 3.12 -13.11 23.09
C ALA A 217 1.62 -12.80 23.16
N ARG A 218 1.22 -11.77 23.93
CA ARG A 218 -0.18 -11.30 23.99
C ARG A 218 -0.67 -10.82 22.63
N PHE A 219 0.15 -10.09 21.88
CA PHE A 219 -0.18 -9.65 20.53
C PHE A 219 -0.33 -10.81 19.54
N ALA A 220 0.56 -11.81 19.59
CA ALA A 220 0.45 -12.99 18.74
C ALA A 220 -0.84 -13.78 19.06
N ALA A 221 -1.17 -13.95 20.34
CA ALA A 221 -2.42 -14.58 20.77
C ALA A 221 -3.65 -13.79 20.29
N TYR A 222 -3.61 -12.46 20.35
CA TYR A 222 -4.66 -11.59 19.83
C TYR A 222 -4.86 -11.78 18.31
N CYS A 223 -3.78 -11.77 17.53
CA CYS A 223 -3.85 -11.99 16.08
C CYS A 223 -4.46 -13.37 15.75
N VAL A 224 -4.03 -14.42 16.45
CA VAL A 224 -4.56 -15.78 16.26
C VAL A 224 -6.06 -15.85 16.61
N ALA A 225 -6.46 -15.25 17.73
CA ALA A 225 -7.83 -15.34 18.21
C ALA A 225 -8.83 -14.52 17.39
N THR A 226 -8.42 -13.36 16.86
CA THR A 226 -9.37 -12.38 16.30
C THR A 226 -9.27 -12.21 14.78
N SER A 227 -8.08 -12.41 14.20
CA SER A 227 -7.81 -12.01 12.81
C SER A 227 -7.39 -13.15 11.89
N LEU A 228 -6.90 -14.28 12.42
CA LEU A 228 -6.31 -15.35 11.62
C LEU A 228 -7.28 -15.88 10.54
N GLY A 229 -8.55 -16.06 10.88
CA GLY A 229 -9.57 -16.51 9.94
C GLY A 229 -9.82 -15.50 8.81
N TRP A 230 -9.85 -14.21 9.15
CA TRP A 230 -10.04 -13.13 8.18
C TRP A 230 -8.83 -12.97 7.25
N ASP A 231 -7.62 -13.01 7.81
CA ASP A 231 -6.38 -12.90 7.06
C ASP A 231 -6.16 -14.12 6.16
N LEU A 232 -6.52 -15.32 6.63
CA LEU A 232 -6.47 -16.53 5.82
C LEU A 232 -7.47 -16.46 4.65
N GLY A 233 -8.71 -16.04 4.90
CA GLY A 233 -9.70 -15.85 3.84
C GLY A 233 -9.20 -14.90 2.75
N ARG A 234 -8.64 -13.76 3.17
CA ARG A 234 -8.06 -12.77 2.27
C ARG A 234 -6.88 -13.32 1.47
N ALA A 235 -5.98 -14.03 2.14
CA ALA A 235 -4.81 -14.63 1.54
C ALA A 235 -5.20 -15.69 0.49
N VAL A 236 -6.14 -16.58 0.84
CA VAL A 236 -6.64 -17.64 -0.06
C VAL A 236 -7.33 -17.04 -1.28
N VAL A 237 -8.24 -16.08 -1.09
CA VAL A 237 -8.92 -15.42 -2.21
C VAL A 237 -7.93 -14.69 -3.11
N THR A 238 -6.95 -14.00 -2.52
CA THR A 238 -5.88 -13.34 -3.29
C THR A 238 -5.09 -14.33 -4.14
N VAL A 239 -4.72 -15.49 -3.58
CA VAL A 239 -4.02 -16.56 -4.29
C VAL A 239 -4.88 -17.13 -5.41
N LEU A 240 -6.12 -17.53 -5.10
CA LEU A 240 -7.03 -18.15 -6.06
C LEU A 240 -7.31 -17.23 -7.25
N LEU A 241 -7.63 -15.95 -7.00
CA LEU A 241 -7.85 -14.98 -8.07
C LEU A 241 -6.57 -14.69 -8.85
N THR A 242 -5.41 -14.63 -8.18
CA THR A 242 -4.12 -14.43 -8.85
C THR A 242 -3.79 -15.57 -9.80
N LEU A 243 -4.02 -16.83 -9.40
CA LEU A 243 -3.71 -17.99 -10.24
C LEU A 243 -4.72 -18.18 -11.37
N THR A 244 -6.00 -17.85 -11.16
CA THR A 244 -7.07 -18.04 -12.14
C THR A 244 -7.23 -16.86 -13.11
N LEU A 245 -7.41 -15.65 -12.58
CA LEU A 245 -7.68 -14.43 -13.34
C LEU A 245 -6.42 -13.60 -13.63
N GLY A 246 -5.34 -13.84 -12.89
CA GLY A 246 -4.08 -13.10 -13.04
C GLY A 246 -3.55 -13.02 -14.47
N PRO A 247 -3.55 -14.08 -15.31
CA PRO A 247 -3.10 -13.98 -16.69
C PRO A 247 -3.90 -12.98 -17.53
N ALA A 248 -5.21 -12.90 -17.34
CA ALA A 248 -6.08 -11.99 -18.08
C ALA A 248 -5.89 -10.55 -17.59
N VAL A 249 -5.92 -10.36 -16.26
CA VAL A 249 -5.78 -9.04 -15.64
C VAL A 249 -4.39 -8.45 -15.87
N LEU A 250 -3.31 -9.22 -15.70
CA LEU A 250 -1.95 -8.75 -16.01
C LEU A 250 -1.80 -8.32 -17.47
N ARG A 251 -2.40 -9.05 -18.42
CA ARG A 251 -2.39 -8.68 -19.84
C ARG A 251 -3.13 -7.35 -20.06
N ALA A 252 -4.31 -7.20 -19.47
CA ALA A 252 -5.12 -5.98 -19.56
C ALA A 252 -4.37 -4.77 -18.96
N LEU A 253 -3.87 -4.90 -17.72
CA LEU A 253 -3.11 -3.86 -17.03
C LEU A 253 -1.87 -3.46 -17.83
N ARG A 254 -1.04 -4.41 -18.28
CA ARG A 254 0.15 -4.12 -19.10
C ARG A 254 -0.20 -3.42 -20.41
N ARG A 255 -1.32 -3.75 -21.03
CA ARG A 255 -1.81 -3.08 -22.25
C ARG A 255 -2.23 -1.64 -21.95
N ALA A 256 -2.96 -1.42 -20.87
CA ALA A 256 -3.41 -0.10 -20.44
C ALA A 256 -2.23 0.80 -20.06
N THR A 257 -1.29 0.30 -19.26
CA THR A 257 -0.09 1.05 -18.85
C THR A 257 0.79 1.40 -20.06
N ARG A 258 0.96 0.48 -21.03
CA ARG A 258 1.69 0.80 -22.27
C ARG A 258 1.06 1.98 -23.00
N ARG A 259 -0.27 1.98 -23.16
CA ARG A 259 -1.02 3.08 -23.82
C ARG A 259 -0.87 4.41 -23.07
N ALA A 260 -0.85 4.39 -21.74
CA ALA A 260 -0.66 5.58 -20.93
C ALA A 260 0.76 6.16 -21.02
N ALA A 261 1.78 5.33 -21.26
CA ALA A 261 3.19 5.73 -21.31
C ALA A 261 3.69 6.24 -22.68
N PHE A 262 2.85 6.29 -23.72
CA PHE A 262 3.31 6.60 -25.09
C PHE A 262 3.62 8.09 -25.36
N GLU A 263 3.35 9.03 -24.45
CA GLU A 263 3.53 10.48 -24.71
C GLU A 263 4.31 11.19 -23.60
N THR A 264 5.45 10.65 -23.16
CA THR A 264 6.49 11.53 -22.62
C THR A 264 7.00 12.37 -23.79
N ALA A 265 6.79 13.69 -23.75
CA ALA A 265 7.05 14.60 -24.85
C ALA A 265 8.45 14.35 -25.45
N VAL A 266 8.50 14.01 -26.74
CA VAL A 266 9.74 14.04 -27.50
C VAL A 266 10.12 15.51 -27.64
N THR A 267 10.97 16.01 -26.75
CA THR A 267 11.59 17.32 -26.94
C THR A 267 12.60 17.19 -28.06
N PHE A 268 12.25 17.68 -29.25
CA PHE A 268 13.24 17.94 -30.29
C PHE A 268 14.11 19.10 -29.81
N GLU A 269 15.36 18.82 -29.48
CA GLU A 269 16.35 19.84 -29.19
C GLU A 269 16.59 20.63 -30.48
N ALA A 270 16.29 21.93 -30.47
CA ALA A 270 16.52 22.78 -31.64
C ALA A 270 18.04 22.80 -31.96
N PRO A 271 18.45 22.83 -33.24
CA PRO A 271 19.86 22.80 -33.60
C PRO A 271 20.59 23.96 -32.93
N ARG A 272 21.65 23.65 -32.18
CA ARG A 272 22.58 24.64 -31.64
C ARG A 272 23.08 25.50 -32.82
N LYS A 273 22.68 26.77 -32.87
CA LYS A 273 23.31 27.74 -33.78
C LYS A 273 24.80 27.79 -33.43
N GLY A 274 25.64 27.38 -34.38
CA GLY A 274 27.09 27.50 -34.25
C GLY A 274 27.50 28.97 -34.09
N PRO A 275 28.67 29.24 -33.48
CA PRO A 275 29.12 30.60 -33.24
C PRO A 275 29.32 31.33 -34.57
N GLU A 276 28.66 32.48 -34.71
CA GLU A 276 28.92 33.44 -35.78
C GLU A 276 30.34 33.99 -35.58
N GLY A 277 31.26 33.57 -36.46
CA GLY A 277 32.62 34.08 -36.50
C GLY A 277 32.63 35.56 -36.87
N ARG A 278 33.36 36.35 -36.08
CA ARG A 278 33.92 37.64 -36.48
C ARG A 278 35.36 37.43 -36.90
#